data_AF-A0A3G8Y6V9-F1
#
_entry.id   AF-A0A3G8Y6V9-F1
#
_cell.length_a   1.000
_cell.length_b   1.000
_cell.length_c   1.000
_cell.angle_alpha   90.00
_cell.angle_beta   90.00
_cell.angle_gamma   90.00
#
_symmetry.space_group_name_H-M   'P 1'
#
loop_
_entity.id
_entity.type
_entity.pdbx_description
1 polymer ?
#
loop_
_entity_poly.entity_id
_entity_poly.type
_entity_poly.pdbx_seq_one_letter_code
_entity_poly.pdbx_strand_id
1 'polypeptide(L)'
;MYQKLIEIINNKIGVHSISEERKTILQPLVDFVQQKVNDRHDININFICTHNSRRSHLSQVWAQVASAHFNIPNVHCYSGGTEETALFPKVAETLTEQGFNIFKIADTNNPVYAIKYSDNALPIIGFSKKYDNPFNPVSAFTAIMTCSQADGGCPFIAGAEKRIPVTFEDPKISDNTPEQSKVYAERSLQIATEMFYVFSKIS
;
A
#
# COMPACT_ATOMS: atom_id res chain seq x y z
N MET A 1 -3.13 -2.87 17.93
CA MET A 1 -1.98 -2.84 17.02
C MET A 1 -0.74 -3.28 17.79
N TYR A 2 0.26 -3.90 17.15
CA TYR A 2 1.48 -4.32 17.84
C TYR A 2 2.28 -3.14 18.41
N GLN A 3 2.87 -3.30 19.59
CA GLN A 3 3.57 -2.23 20.30
C GLN A 3 4.71 -1.61 19.47
N LYS A 4 5.55 -2.45 18.85
CA LYS A 4 6.64 -1.99 17.98
C LYS A 4 6.14 -1.17 16.78
N LEU A 5 4.99 -1.56 16.20
CA LEU A 5 4.40 -0.81 15.09
C LEU A 5 3.84 0.54 15.56
N ILE A 6 3.23 0.61 16.75
CA ILE A 6 2.79 1.88 17.36
C ILE A 6 3.99 2.81 17.59
N GLU A 7 5.11 2.30 18.07
CA GLU A 7 6.34 3.09 18.25
C GLU A 7 6.88 3.64 16.93
N ILE A 8 6.85 2.85 15.85
CA ILE A 8 7.22 3.33 14.51
C ILE A 8 6.28 4.44 14.06
N ILE A 9 4.97 4.25 14.21
CA ILE A 9 3.97 5.26 13.83
C ILE A 9 4.22 6.57 14.58
N ASN A 10 4.34 6.52 15.90
CA ASN A 10 4.49 7.73 16.72
C ASN A 10 5.82 8.47 16.49
N ASN A 11 6.90 7.72 16.21
CA ASN A 11 8.25 8.30 16.19
C ASN A 11 8.79 8.57 14.78
N LYS A 12 8.24 7.94 13.74
CA LYS A 12 8.77 8.01 12.36
C LYS A 12 7.77 8.53 11.34
N ILE A 13 6.47 8.50 11.62
CA ILE A 13 5.43 8.96 10.70
C ILE A 13 5.01 10.37 11.09
N GLY A 14 5.48 11.36 10.32
CA GLY A 14 5.14 12.77 10.52
C GLY A 14 4.25 13.30 9.40
N VAL A 15 2.93 13.26 9.55
CA VAL A 15 1.99 13.72 8.50
C VAL A 15 2.17 15.18 8.10
N HIS A 16 2.79 16.00 8.96
CA HIS A 16 3.10 17.40 8.69
C HIS A 16 4.39 17.62 7.89
N SER A 17 5.23 16.60 7.71
CA SER A 17 6.50 16.71 6.96
C SER A 17 6.34 16.58 5.44
N ILE A 18 5.13 16.25 4.97
CA ILE A 18 4.83 16.10 3.55
C ILE A 18 4.83 17.48 2.88
N SER A 19 5.51 17.59 1.73
CA SER A 19 5.53 18.82 0.93
C SER A 19 4.17 19.17 0.33
N GLU A 20 3.92 20.45 0.03
CA GLU A 20 2.68 20.89 -0.61
C GLU A 20 2.44 20.23 -1.99
N GLU A 21 3.52 19.95 -2.72
CA GLU A 21 3.46 19.19 -3.98
C GLU A 21 2.91 17.77 -3.75
N ARG A 22 3.43 17.05 -2.76
CA ARG A 22 2.93 15.71 -2.42
C ARG A 22 1.50 15.75 -1.89
N LYS A 23 1.11 16.75 -1.09
CA LYS A 23 -0.28 16.93 -0.65
C LYS A 23 -1.23 17.09 -1.83
N THR A 24 -0.83 17.86 -2.84
CA THR A 24 -1.61 18.04 -4.08
C THR A 24 -1.79 16.72 -4.82
N ILE A 25 -0.75 15.88 -4.91
CA ILE A 25 -0.80 14.55 -5.52
C ILE A 25 -1.75 13.61 -4.74
N LEU A 26 -1.79 13.73 -3.41
CA LEU A 26 -2.61 12.87 -2.54
C LEU A 26 -4.07 13.32 -2.44
N GLN A 27 -4.38 14.57 -2.76
CA GLN A 27 -5.72 15.15 -2.62
C GLN A 27 -6.82 14.34 -3.33
N PRO A 28 -6.65 13.85 -4.57
CA PRO A 28 -7.69 13.05 -5.23
C PRO A 28 -8.02 11.75 -4.49
N LEU A 29 -7.06 11.17 -3.77
CA LEU A 29 -7.30 9.98 -2.95
C LEU A 29 -8.03 10.35 -1.66
N VAL A 30 -7.68 11.47 -1.02
CA VAL A 30 -8.44 12.02 0.11
C VAL A 30 -9.90 12.25 -0.29
N ASP A 31 -10.14 12.92 -1.41
CA ASP A 31 -11.48 13.23 -1.90
C ASP A 31 -12.28 11.96 -2.19
N PHE A 32 -11.65 10.93 -2.79
CA PHE A 32 -12.31 9.65 -3.03
C PHE A 32 -12.70 8.96 -1.72
N VAL A 33 -11.78 8.85 -0.76
CA VAL A 33 -12.06 8.19 0.52
C VAL A 33 -13.14 8.94 1.29
N GLN A 34 -13.06 10.28 1.37
CA GLN A 34 -14.06 11.10 2.04
C GLN A 34 -15.44 10.96 1.38
N GLN A 35 -15.49 10.94 0.04
CA GLN A 35 -16.74 10.74 -0.69
C GLN A 35 -17.37 9.38 -0.32
N LYS A 36 -16.59 8.29 -0.31
CA LYS A 36 -17.08 6.96 0.07
C LYS A 36 -17.58 6.90 1.52
N VAL A 37 -16.90 7.57 2.45
CA VAL A 37 -17.36 7.72 3.84
C VAL A 37 -18.71 8.43 3.91
N ASN A 38 -18.84 9.58 3.23
CA ASN A 38 -20.08 10.36 3.20
C ASN A 38 -21.25 9.54 2.64
N ASP A 39 -20.99 8.78 1.57
CA ASP A 39 -21.98 7.96 0.89
C ASP A 39 -22.23 6.61 1.61
N ARG A 40 -21.46 6.31 2.67
CA ARG A 40 -21.52 5.05 3.43
C ARG A 40 -21.29 3.81 2.55
N HIS A 41 -20.40 3.93 1.58
CA HIS A 41 -19.98 2.84 0.70
C HIS A 41 -18.65 2.23 1.15
N ASP A 42 -18.40 0.99 0.72
CA ASP A 42 -17.09 0.37 0.90
C ASP A 42 -15.99 1.15 0.17
N ILE A 43 -14.83 1.24 0.81
CA ILE A 43 -13.66 1.97 0.32
C ILE A 43 -12.65 0.93 -0.20
N ASN A 44 -12.82 0.52 -1.45
CA ASN A 44 -11.91 -0.41 -2.11
C ASN A 44 -10.78 0.36 -2.82
N ILE A 45 -9.53 0.04 -2.47
CA ILE A 45 -8.33 0.70 -3.02
C ILE A 45 -7.39 -0.37 -3.57
N ASN A 46 -7.10 -0.35 -4.88
CA ASN A 46 -6.16 -1.27 -5.51
C ASN A 46 -4.87 -0.54 -5.91
N PHE A 47 -3.77 -0.86 -5.22
CA PHE A 47 -2.46 -0.28 -5.51
C PHE A 47 -1.76 -1.06 -6.62
N ILE A 48 -1.41 -0.40 -7.71
CA ILE A 48 -0.89 -1.05 -8.91
C ILE A 48 0.54 -0.56 -9.17
N CYS A 49 1.46 -1.50 -9.42
CA CYS A 49 2.77 -1.20 -9.99
C CYS A 49 3.04 -2.10 -11.22
N THR A 50 4.27 -2.17 -11.72
CA THR A 50 4.56 -3.01 -12.89
C THR A 50 4.46 -4.50 -12.55
N HIS A 51 5.24 -4.98 -11.57
CA HIS A 51 5.39 -6.43 -11.31
C HIS A 51 4.66 -6.94 -10.06
N ASN A 52 3.90 -6.10 -9.36
CA ASN A 52 3.35 -6.37 -8.02
C ASN A 52 4.37 -7.06 -7.09
N SER A 53 5.51 -6.42 -6.90
CA SER A 53 6.64 -7.03 -6.17
C SER A 53 7.12 -6.18 -4.99
N ARG A 54 6.99 -4.85 -5.09
CA ARG A 54 7.53 -3.88 -4.11
C ARG A 54 6.48 -2.83 -3.71
N ARG A 55 6.53 -1.66 -4.35
CA ARG A 55 5.75 -0.45 -4.03
C ARG A 55 4.27 -0.72 -3.74
N SER A 56 3.56 -1.44 -4.62
CA SER A 56 2.14 -1.70 -4.40
C SER A 56 1.84 -2.55 -3.16
N HIS A 57 2.72 -3.46 -2.75
CA HIS A 57 2.56 -4.19 -1.48
C HIS A 57 2.79 -3.28 -0.28
N LEU A 58 3.85 -2.46 -0.30
CA LEU A 58 4.10 -1.48 0.77
C LEU A 58 2.90 -0.52 0.93
N SER A 59 2.35 -0.02 -0.18
CA SER A 59 1.18 0.86 -0.17
C SER A 59 -0.07 0.16 0.34
N GLN A 60 -0.36 -1.07 -0.09
CA GLN A 60 -1.48 -1.86 0.42
C GLN A 60 -1.41 -2.01 1.93
N VAL A 61 -0.25 -2.39 2.45
CA VAL A 61 -0.06 -2.66 3.88
C VAL A 61 -0.21 -1.39 4.70
N TRP A 62 0.48 -0.32 4.31
CA TRP A 62 0.43 0.94 5.05
C TRP A 62 -0.91 1.65 4.97
N ALA A 63 -1.62 1.57 3.84
CA ALA A 63 -2.97 2.11 3.72
C ALA A 63 -3.97 1.37 4.64
N GLN A 64 -3.89 0.03 4.70
CA GLN A 64 -4.73 -0.73 5.61
C GLN A 64 -4.45 -0.36 7.08
N VAL A 65 -3.17 -0.24 7.47
CA VAL A 65 -2.81 0.16 8.83
C VAL A 65 -3.25 1.59 9.14
N ALA A 66 -3.08 2.52 8.21
CA ALA A 66 -3.50 3.91 8.39
C ALA A 66 -5.03 4.01 8.58
N SER A 67 -5.82 3.31 7.75
CA SER A 67 -7.28 3.27 7.90
C SER A 67 -7.71 2.74 9.27
N ALA A 68 -7.07 1.66 9.74
CA ALA A 68 -7.34 1.08 11.06
C ALA A 68 -6.89 2.02 12.20
N HIS A 69 -5.77 2.73 12.03
CA HIS A 69 -5.26 3.68 13.02
C HIS A 69 -6.21 4.86 13.23
N PHE A 70 -6.76 5.41 12.15
CA PHE A 70 -7.72 6.52 12.20
C PHE A 70 -9.18 6.05 12.36
N ASN A 71 -9.41 4.76 12.60
CA ASN A 71 -10.74 4.16 12.79
C ASN A 71 -11.71 4.41 11.61
N ILE A 72 -11.20 4.43 10.38
CA ILE A 72 -12.04 4.56 9.18
C ILE A 72 -12.58 3.17 8.81
N PRO A 73 -13.91 2.95 8.91
CA PRO A 73 -14.50 1.64 8.66
C PRO A 73 -14.53 1.30 7.17
N ASN A 74 -14.71 0.02 6.85
CA ASN A 74 -14.97 -0.49 5.49
C ASN A 74 -13.89 -0.14 4.46
N VAL A 75 -12.63 -0.03 4.89
CA VAL A 75 -11.49 0.15 3.99
C VAL A 75 -10.85 -1.20 3.67
N HIS A 76 -10.79 -1.52 2.38
CA HIS A 76 -10.20 -2.74 1.85
C HIS A 76 -9.08 -2.38 0.88
N CYS A 77 -7.85 -2.70 1.25
CA CYS A 77 -6.67 -2.42 0.44
C CYS A 77 -6.18 -3.68 -0.28
N TYR A 78 -5.97 -3.53 -1.60
CA TYR A 78 -5.53 -4.56 -2.52
C TYR A 78 -4.22 -4.13 -3.20
N SER A 79 -3.55 -5.07 -3.85
CA SER A 79 -2.44 -4.75 -4.72
C SER A 79 -2.38 -5.63 -5.94
N GLY A 80 -1.87 -5.07 -7.02
CA GLY A 80 -1.66 -5.77 -8.27
C GLY A 80 -0.54 -5.18 -9.10
N GLY A 81 -0.37 -5.81 -10.26
CA GLY A 81 0.66 -5.50 -11.24
C GLY A 81 0.09 -5.54 -12.64
N THR A 82 0.74 -4.86 -13.60
CA THR A 82 0.50 -5.18 -15.01
C THR A 82 1.03 -6.56 -15.37
N GLU A 83 2.04 -7.01 -14.61
CA GLU A 83 2.65 -8.33 -14.66
C GLU A 83 2.65 -8.97 -13.27
N GLU A 84 2.70 -10.29 -13.23
CA GLU A 84 2.82 -11.09 -12.01
C GLU A 84 4.22 -11.69 -11.91
N THR A 85 4.82 -11.57 -10.73
CA THR A 85 6.12 -12.17 -10.39
C THR A 85 6.06 -12.83 -9.01
N ALA A 86 6.69 -12.23 -8.00
CA ALA A 86 6.61 -12.61 -6.59
C ALA A 86 6.78 -11.37 -5.71
N LEU A 87 6.20 -11.39 -4.50
CA LEU A 87 6.49 -10.40 -3.48
C LEU A 87 7.99 -10.45 -3.15
N PHE A 88 8.70 -9.34 -3.33
CA PHE A 88 10.14 -9.33 -3.13
C PHE A 88 10.48 -9.53 -1.64
N PRO A 89 11.30 -10.52 -1.26
CA PRO A 89 11.49 -10.88 0.15
C PRO A 89 11.90 -9.74 1.07
N LYS A 90 12.69 -8.78 0.57
CA LYS A 90 13.11 -7.60 1.34
C LYS A 90 11.91 -6.74 1.79
N VAL A 91 10.78 -6.75 1.07
CA VAL A 91 9.55 -6.08 1.51
C VAL A 91 9.01 -6.69 2.79
N ALA A 92 8.94 -8.03 2.85
CA ALA A 92 8.51 -8.73 4.06
C ALA A 92 9.49 -8.48 5.21
N GLU A 93 10.79 -8.55 4.97
CA GLU A 93 11.82 -8.23 5.96
C GLU A 93 11.67 -6.80 6.52
N THR A 94 11.56 -5.79 5.64
CA THR A 94 11.38 -4.39 6.03
C THR A 94 10.12 -4.18 6.87
N LEU A 95 9.00 -4.79 6.51
CA LEU A 95 7.77 -4.69 7.30
C LEU A 95 7.91 -5.42 8.65
N THR A 96 8.56 -6.59 8.70
CA THR A 96 8.87 -7.25 9.98
C THR A 96 9.73 -6.37 10.89
N GLU A 97 10.75 -5.72 10.33
CA GLU A 97 11.58 -4.74 11.05
C GLU A 97 10.76 -3.55 11.55
N GLN A 98 9.69 -3.16 10.85
CA GLN A 98 8.77 -2.09 11.23
C GLN A 98 7.65 -2.53 12.18
N GLY A 99 7.67 -3.77 12.67
CA GLY A 99 6.77 -4.25 13.72
C GLY A 99 5.54 -5.01 13.24
N PHE A 100 5.50 -5.40 11.96
CA PHE A 100 4.50 -6.33 11.45
C PHE A 100 4.88 -7.78 11.79
N ASN A 101 3.88 -8.63 12.05
CA ASN A 101 4.08 -10.07 12.11
C ASN A 101 3.76 -10.67 10.74
N ILE A 102 4.75 -11.31 10.11
CA ILE A 102 4.65 -11.80 8.74
C ILE A 102 5.09 -13.26 8.70
N PHE A 103 4.25 -14.10 8.10
CA PHE A 103 4.55 -15.52 7.89
C PHE A 103 3.96 -15.99 6.56
N LYS A 104 4.59 -17.01 5.97
CA LYS A 104 4.08 -17.63 4.74
C LYS A 104 2.93 -18.58 5.08
N ILE A 105 1.87 -18.51 4.29
CA ILE A 105 0.75 -19.47 4.32
C ILE A 105 0.76 -20.39 3.10
N ALA A 106 1.54 -20.06 2.07
CA ALA A 106 1.91 -20.97 0.99
C ALA A 106 3.35 -20.66 0.56
N ASP A 107 4.19 -21.69 0.47
CA ASP A 107 5.59 -21.58 0.07
C ASP A 107 5.77 -22.15 -1.34
N THR A 108 5.69 -21.27 -2.34
CA THR A 108 5.81 -21.60 -3.77
C THR A 108 6.75 -20.60 -4.46
N ASN A 109 6.89 -20.65 -5.78
CA ASN A 109 7.65 -19.63 -6.53
C ASN A 109 7.04 -18.22 -6.43
N ASN A 110 5.75 -18.11 -6.14
CA ASN A 110 5.05 -16.87 -5.78
C ASN A 110 4.45 -17.08 -4.38
N PRO A 111 5.26 -16.96 -3.30
CA PRO A 111 4.79 -17.27 -1.96
C PRO A 111 3.65 -16.36 -1.53
N VAL A 112 2.73 -16.91 -0.73
CA VAL A 112 1.62 -16.16 -0.14
C VAL A 112 1.94 -15.87 1.31
N TYR A 113 1.96 -14.58 1.65
CA TYR A 113 2.25 -14.07 2.98
C TYR A 113 0.97 -13.61 3.67
N ALA A 114 0.83 -13.95 4.95
CA ALA A 114 -0.10 -13.31 5.87
C ALA A 114 0.65 -12.23 6.65
N ILE A 115 0.16 -10.99 6.59
CA ILE A 115 0.77 -9.81 7.20
C ILE A 115 -0.18 -9.27 8.28
N LYS A 116 0.16 -9.45 9.55
CA LYS A 116 -0.63 -8.97 10.69
C LYS A 116 -0.04 -7.71 11.30
N TYR A 117 -0.91 -6.80 11.69
CA TYR A 117 -0.58 -5.58 12.44
C TYR A 117 -1.19 -5.56 13.85
N SER A 118 -2.00 -6.56 14.21
CA SER A 118 -2.52 -6.80 15.55
C SER A 118 -3.01 -8.25 15.70
N ASP A 119 -3.23 -8.72 16.93
CA ASP A 119 -3.65 -10.10 17.20
C ASP A 119 -5.04 -10.43 16.63
N ASN A 120 -5.99 -9.50 16.74
CA ASN A 120 -7.39 -9.74 16.38
C ASN A 120 -7.79 -9.23 14.99
N ALA A 121 -6.91 -8.49 14.31
CA ALA A 121 -7.15 -8.11 12.92
C ALA A 121 -6.99 -9.30 11.97
N LEU A 122 -7.80 -9.29 10.91
CA LEU A 122 -7.57 -10.15 9.75
C LEU A 122 -6.21 -9.82 9.11
N PRO A 123 -5.48 -10.83 8.63
CA PRO A 123 -4.21 -10.60 7.96
C PRO A 123 -4.42 -9.93 6.60
N ILE A 124 -3.51 -9.03 6.25
CA ILE A 124 -3.36 -8.56 4.87
C ILE A 124 -2.65 -9.67 4.09
N ILE A 125 -3.23 -10.09 2.97
CA ILE A 125 -2.66 -11.17 2.15
C ILE A 125 -1.76 -10.57 1.07
N GLY A 126 -0.48 -10.91 1.13
CA GLY A 126 0.56 -10.44 0.23
C GLY A 126 1.06 -11.55 -0.68
N PHE A 127 0.82 -11.43 -1.98
CA PHE A 127 1.42 -12.23 -3.05
C PHE A 127 1.30 -11.46 -4.36
N SER A 128 2.22 -11.72 -5.28
CA SER A 128 2.22 -11.04 -6.57
C SER A 128 1.06 -11.52 -7.42
N LYS A 129 0.38 -10.60 -8.10
CA LYS A 129 -0.73 -10.91 -9.00
C LYS A 129 -0.97 -9.77 -9.98
N LYS A 130 -1.63 -10.09 -11.10
CA LYS A 130 -2.16 -9.04 -11.97
C LYS A 130 -3.25 -8.22 -11.29
N TYR A 131 -3.40 -6.96 -11.69
CA TYR A 131 -4.40 -6.06 -11.11
C TYR A 131 -5.84 -6.56 -11.28
N ASP A 132 -6.12 -7.36 -12.31
CA ASP A 132 -7.41 -7.98 -12.65
C ASP A 132 -7.57 -9.40 -12.10
N ASN A 133 -6.63 -9.88 -11.28
CA ASN A 133 -6.73 -11.18 -10.62
C ASN A 133 -8.00 -11.24 -9.73
N PRO A 134 -8.70 -12.39 -9.65
CA PRO A 134 -9.93 -12.54 -8.84
C PRO A 134 -9.79 -12.23 -7.34
N PHE A 135 -8.57 -12.16 -6.82
CA PHE A 135 -8.31 -11.70 -5.44
C PHE A 135 -8.59 -10.19 -5.26
N ASN A 136 -8.48 -9.41 -6.34
CA ASN A 136 -8.71 -7.98 -6.36
C ASN A 136 -10.19 -7.66 -6.66
N PRO A 137 -10.68 -6.47 -6.30
CA PRO A 137 -12.05 -6.06 -6.61
C PRO A 137 -12.26 -5.98 -8.12
N VAL A 138 -13.41 -6.45 -8.58
CA VAL A 138 -13.79 -6.41 -10.00
C VAL A 138 -14.42 -5.08 -10.42
N SER A 139 -14.95 -4.31 -9.46
CA SER A 139 -15.61 -3.03 -9.67
C SER A 139 -15.67 -2.21 -8.38
N ALA A 140 -16.10 -0.95 -8.48
CA ALA A 140 -16.33 -0.07 -7.33
C ALA A 140 -15.08 0.13 -6.45
N PHE A 141 -13.93 0.33 -7.11
CA PHE A 141 -12.64 0.59 -6.45
C PHE A 141 -11.93 1.78 -7.09
N THR A 142 -10.98 2.38 -6.37
CA THR A 142 -10.02 3.33 -6.95
C THR A 142 -8.71 2.61 -7.26
N ALA A 143 -8.16 2.87 -8.45
CA ALA A 143 -6.87 2.33 -8.88
C ALA A 143 -5.76 3.35 -8.60
N ILE A 144 -4.79 2.98 -7.77
CA ILE A 144 -3.66 3.85 -7.40
C ILE A 144 -2.41 3.41 -8.12
N MET A 145 -1.92 4.25 -9.05
CA MET A 145 -0.71 3.95 -9.82
C MET A 145 0.51 4.35 -9.00
N THR A 146 1.23 3.36 -8.47
CA THR A 146 2.39 3.55 -7.59
C THR A 146 3.72 3.65 -8.33
N CYS A 147 3.74 3.40 -9.64
CA CYS A 147 4.89 3.61 -10.52
C CYS A 147 4.51 4.40 -11.77
N SER A 148 5.44 5.23 -12.26
CA SER A 148 5.27 6.03 -13.48
C SER A 148 5.09 5.17 -14.74
N GLN A 149 5.69 3.98 -14.78
CA GLN A 149 5.56 3.07 -15.92
C GLN A 149 4.15 2.50 -16.06
N ALA A 150 3.54 2.05 -14.95
CA ALA A 150 2.16 1.58 -15.00
C ALA A 150 1.20 2.76 -15.25
N ASP A 151 1.57 3.97 -14.82
CA ASP A 151 0.83 5.19 -15.12
C ASP A 151 0.84 5.54 -16.61
N GLY A 152 1.97 5.42 -17.31
CA GLY A 152 2.06 5.69 -18.74
C GLY A 152 1.47 4.58 -19.63
N GLY A 153 1.44 3.33 -19.15
CA GLY A 153 1.16 2.15 -19.96
C GLY A 153 -0.29 1.62 -19.95
N CYS A 154 -1.17 2.13 -19.09
CA CYS A 154 -2.52 1.55 -18.90
C CYS A 154 -3.61 2.64 -18.89
N PRO A 155 -4.26 2.93 -20.04
CA PRO A 155 -5.26 3.99 -20.14
C PRO A 155 -6.61 3.63 -19.52
N PHE A 156 -6.90 2.33 -19.33
CA PHE A 156 -8.20 1.88 -18.81
C PHE A 156 -8.03 0.69 -17.86
N ILE A 157 -8.56 0.82 -16.64
CA ILE A 157 -8.65 -0.26 -15.65
C ILE A 157 -10.13 -0.51 -15.44
N ALA A 158 -10.63 -1.63 -15.98
CA ALA A 158 -12.03 -1.98 -15.91
C ALA A 158 -12.50 -2.05 -14.44
N GLY A 159 -13.67 -1.48 -14.17
CA GLY A 159 -14.27 -1.47 -12.83
C GLY A 159 -13.72 -0.41 -11.87
N ALA A 160 -12.60 0.26 -12.20
CA ALA A 160 -12.09 1.36 -11.41
C ALA A 160 -12.96 2.62 -11.59
N GLU A 161 -13.41 3.23 -10.50
CA GLU A 161 -14.17 4.49 -10.51
C GLU A 161 -13.26 5.69 -10.78
N LYS A 162 -12.05 5.65 -10.23
CA LYS A 162 -11.00 6.63 -10.42
C LYS A 162 -9.66 5.94 -10.61
N ARG A 163 -8.79 6.60 -11.35
CA ARG A 163 -7.39 6.20 -11.54
C ARG A 163 -6.51 7.36 -11.10
N ILE A 164 -5.75 7.16 -10.03
CA ILE A 164 -5.03 8.23 -9.34
C ILE A 164 -3.54 7.90 -9.34
N PRO A 165 -2.67 8.72 -9.95
CA PRO A 165 -1.23 8.52 -9.88
C PRO A 165 -0.70 8.99 -8.52
N VAL A 166 -0.13 8.06 -7.75
CA VAL A 166 0.61 8.35 -6.51
C VAL A 166 1.94 7.61 -6.61
N THR A 167 2.83 8.14 -7.45
CA THR A 167 4.06 7.45 -7.83
C THR A 167 5.13 7.56 -6.75
N PHE A 168 5.96 6.50 -6.68
CA PHE A 168 7.12 6.40 -5.81
C PHE A 168 8.31 5.83 -6.59
N GLU A 169 9.52 6.27 -6.24
CA GLU A 169 10.76 5.65 -6.75
C GLU A 169 10.83 4.18 -6.35
N ASP A 170 11.28 3.34 -7.29
CA ASP A 170 11.40 1.91 -7.02
C ASP A 170 12.61 1.65 -6.12
N PRO A 171 12.45 1.05 -4.92
CA PRO A 171 13.60 0.74 -4.08
C PRO A 171 14.53 -0.31 -4.72
N LYS A 172 14.11 -0.96 -5.82
CA LYS A 172 14.92 -1.84 -6.67
C LYS A 172 16.27 -1.24 -7.09
N ILE A 173 16.42 0.08 -7.15
CA ILE A 173 17.70 0.74 -7.46
C ILE A 173 18.85 0.35 -6.50
N SER A 174 18.50 -0.11 -5.31
CA SER A 174 19.44 -0.52 -4.25
C SER A 174 19.60 -2.04 -4.13
N ASP A 175 18.98 -2.83 -5.01
CA ASP A 175 19.04 -4.28 -4.91
C ASP A 175 20.50 -4.78 -5.04
N ASN A 176 20.90 -5.65 -4.11
CA ASN A 176 22.26 -6.19 -3.99
C ASN A 176 23.35 -5.16 -3.64
N THR A 177 22.96 -3.97 -3.16
CA THR A 177 23.92 -3.00 -2.60
C THR A 177 23.88 -3.00 -1.06
N PRO A 178 24.94 -2.53 -0.38
CA PRO A 178 24.94 -2.39 1.08
C PRO A 178 23.81 -1.51 1.63
N GLU A 179 23.30 -0.58 0.82
CA GLU A 179 22.25 0.38 1.19
C GLU A 179 20.84 -0.19 1.06
N GLN A 180 20.66 -1.42 0.56
CA GLN A 180 19.37 -2.01 0.25
C GLN A 180 18.36 -1.89 1.40
N SER A 181 18.72 -2.35 2.61
CA SER A 181 17.81 -2.28 3.76
C SER A 181 17.41 -0.84 4.11
N LYS A 182 18.34 0.11 3.99
CA LYS A 182 18.08 1.53 4.26
C LYS A 182 17.10 2.11 3.24
N VAL A 183 17.35 1.92 1.94
CA VAL A 183 16.50 2.46 0.87
C VAL A 183 15.09 1.87 0.91
N TYR A 184 14.95 0.57 1.20
CA TYR A 184 13.65 -0.06 1.39
C TYR A 184 12.91 0.50 2.62
N ALA A 185 13.59 0.68 3.74
CA ALA A 185 13.00 1.27 4.94
C ALA A 185 12.55 2.72 4.71
N GLU A 186 13.38 3.54 4.07
CA GLU A 186 13.05 4.94 3.70
C GLU A 186 11.84 5.00 2.77
N ARG A 187 11.82 4.15 1.74
CA ARG A 187 10.68 4.07 0.81
C ARG A 187 9.41 3.61 1.52
N SER A 188 9.51 2.62 2.39
CA SER A 188 8.39 2.14 3.21
C SER A 188 7.83 3.25 4.10
N LEU A 189 8.70 4.00 4.81
CA LEU A 189 8.28 5.10 5.69
C LEU A 189 7.73 6.31 4.93
N GLN A 190 8.24 6.61 3.73
CA GLN A 190 7.62 7.63 2.87
C GLN A 190 6.19 7.23 2.53
N ILE A 191 5.99 6.00 2.04
CA ILE A 191 4.65 5.49 1.72
C ILE A 191 3.75 5.51 2.95
N ALA A 192 4.26 5.07 4.11
CA ALA A 192 3.56 5.13 5.38
C ALA A 192 3.08 6.55 5.72
N THR A 193 3.99 7.53 5.62
CA THR A 193 3.71 8.94 5.91
C THR A 193 2.62 9.49 5.01
N GLU A 194 2.68 9.20 3.71
CA GLU A 194 1.67 9.66 2.75
C GLU A 194 0.31 8.99 2.95
N MET A 195 0.27 7.69 3.25
CA MET A 195 -1.00 7.00 3.56
C MET A 195 -1.60 7.49 4.88
N PHE A 196 -0.79 7.70 5.92
CA PHE A 196 -1.25 8.28 7.17
C PHE A 196 -1.79 9.69 6.98
N TYR A 197 -1.17 10.51 6.14
CA TYR A 197 -1.71 11.82 5.81
C TYR A 197 -3.08 11.71 5.15
N VAL A 198 -3.25 10.83 4.14
CA VAL A 198 -4.53 10.62 3.47
C VAL A 198 -5.63 10.31 4.48
N PHE A 199 -5.42 9.31 5.34
CA PHE A 199 -6.43 8.89 6.30
C PHE A 199 -6.61 9.88 7.46
N SER A 200 -5.61 10.69 7.81
CA SER A 200 -5.74 11.76 8.81
C SER A 200 -6.66 12.91 8.36
N LYS A 201 -7.00 12.99 7.08
CA LYS A 201 -7.89 14.02 6.51
C LYS A 201 -9.35 13.61 6.46
N ILE A 202 -9.65 12.35 6.78
CA ILE A 202 -11.00 11.81 6.67
C ILE A 202 -11.78 12.15 7.94
N SER A 203 -13.00 12.65 7.77
CA SER A 203 -13.92 13.08 8.85
C SER A 203 -15.26 12.36 8.77
#